data_AF-A0A6P1ZUJ3-F1
#
_entry.id   AF-A0A6P1ZUJ3-F1
#
_cell.length_a   1.000
_cell.length_b   1.000
_cell.length_c   1.000
_cell.angle_alpha   90.00
_cell.angle_beta   90.00
_cell.angle_gamma   90.00
#
_symmetry.space_group_name_H-M   'P 1'
#
loop_
_entity.id
_entity.type
_entity.pdbx_description
1 polymer ?
#
loop_
_entity_poly.entity_id
_entity_poly.type
_entity_poly.pdbx_seq_one_letter_code
_entity_poly.pdbx_strand_id
1 'polypeptide(L)'
;MKALTIIACSGAVGLAALGVAMATTNPSQPEYEEYAAQRLTEYLKKDVCQKTTNFLENLIKSQCETLVDQATPQMQEILGRSTEQQNFVIFSIYRTDLKLSSLIPIYKFETVGAFNNFYTYTAEKQ
;
A
#
# COMPACT_ATOMS: atom_id res chain seq x y z
N MET A 1 -29.13 31.41 24.92
CA MET A 1 -29.10 29.99 25.34
C MET A 1 -29.61 29.05 24.25
N LYS A 2 -30.84 29.20 23.72
CA LYS A 2 -31.39 28.30 22.67
C LYS A 2 -30.54 28.19 21.39
N ALA A 3 -30.04 29.31 20.85
CA ALA A 3 -29.21 29.30 19.64
C ALA A 3 -27.87 28.56 19.83
N LEU A 4 -27.24 28.71 21.00
CA LEU A 4 -26.00 28.00 21.37
C LEU A 4 -26.20 26.48 21.43
N THR A 5 -27.34 26.03 21.98
CA THR A 5 -27.69 24.60 22.02
C THR A 5 -27.92 24.04 20.61
N ILE A 6 -28.60 24.78 19.74
CA ILE A 6 -28.86 24.35 18.35
C ILE A 6 -27.54 24.24 17.56
N ILE A 7 -26.64 25.22 17.68
CA ILE A 7 -25.32 25.20 17.02
C ILE A 7 -24.46 24.03 17.55
N ALA A 8 -24.48 23.79 18.86
CA ALA A 8 -23.75 22.68 19.45
C ALA A 8 -24.28 21.32 18.96
N CYS A 9 -25.60 21.15 18.89
CA CYS A 9 -26.22 19.92 18.37
C CYS A 9 -25.92 19.70 16.88
N SER A 10 -26.04 20.72 16.03
CA SER A 10 -25.74 20.58 14.61
C SER A 10 -24.25 20.30 14.36
N GLY A 11 -23.35 20.95 15.11
CA GLY A 11 -21.92 20.66 15.08
C GLY A 11 -21.59 19.23 15.49
N ALA A 12 -22.20 18.73 16.56
CA ALA A 12 -22.01 17.35 17.02
C ALA A 12 -22.48 16.32 15.99
N VAL A 13 -23.66 16.54 15.38
CA VAL A 13 -24.17 15.67 14.31
C VAL A 13 -23.25 15.68 13.09
N GLY A 14 -22.76 16.86 12.68
CA GLY A 14 -21.82 16.98 11.57
C GLY A 14 -20.52 16.22 11.81
N LEU A 15 -19.90 16.39 12.98
CA LEU A 15 -18.68 15.67 13.35
C LEU A 15 -18.89 14.16 13.46
N ALA A 16 -20.03 13.71 14.00
CA ALA A 16 -20.37 12.29 14.05
C ALA A 16 -20.50 11.70 12.65
N ALA A 17 -21.20 12.38 11.73
CA ALA A 17 -21.34 11.94 10.34
C ALA A 17 -19.98 11.85 9.62
N LEU A 18 -19.11 12.85 9.82
CA LEU A 18 -17.75 12.85 9.26
C LEU A 18 -16.92 11.71 9.83
N GLY A 19 -16.94 11.49 11.14
CA GLY A 19 -16.21 10.40 11.79
C GLY A 19 -16.64 9.03 11.29
N VAL A 20 -17.95 8.81 11.11
CA VAL A 20 -18.48 7.57 10.52
C VAL A 20 -18.00 7.41 9.08
N ALA A 21 -18.11 8.45 8.24
CA ALA A 21 -17.66 8.38 6.86
C ALA A 21 -16.16 8.02 6.76
N MET A 22 -15.32 8.67 7.57
CA MET A 22 -13.88 8.39 7.64
C MET A 22 -13.59 6.96 8.10
N ALA A 23 -14.32 6.45 9.11
CA ALA A 23 -14.15 5.09 9.60
C ALA A 23 -14.56 4.04 8.55
N THR A 24 -15.65 4.28 7.82
CA THR A 24 -16.16 3.34 6.80
C THR A 24 -15.37 3.38 5.49
N THR A 25 -14.65 4.46 5.23
CA THR A 25 -13.81 4.62 4.03
C THR A 25 -12.33 4.39 4.34
N ASN A 26 -11.99 3.94 5.55
CA ASN A 26 -10.63 3.51 5.84
C ASN A 26 -10.42 2.14 5.16
N PRO A 27 -9.48 2.03 4.21
CA PRO A 27 -9.35 0.83 3.41
C PRO A 27 -8.93 -0.38 4.26
N SER A 28 -9.29 -1.56 3.78
CA SER A 28 -9.03 -2.84 4.44
C SER A 28 -7.63 -3.39 4.14
N GLN A 29 -7.24 -4.42 4.88
CA GLN A 29 -5.97 -5.13 4.69
C GLN A 29 -5.88 -5.82 3.30
N PRO A 30 -6.91 -6.53 2.80
CA PRO A 30 -6.86 -7.12 1.46
C PRO A 30 -6.71 -6.09 0.33
N GLU A 31 -7.38 -4.93 0.44
CA GLU A 31 -7.22 -3.83 -0.51
C GLU A 31 -5.78 -3.28 -0.51
N TYR A 32 -5.14 -3.26 0.66
CA TYR A 32 -3.73 -2.90 0.76
C TYR A 32 -2.82 -3.93 0.11
N GLU A 33 -3.06 -5.23 0.31
CA GLU A 33 -2.26 -6.31 -0.28
C GLU A 33 -2.28 -6.26 -1.81
N GLU A 34 -3.44 -5.96 -2.40
CA GLU A 34 -3.57 -5.75 -3.84
C GLU A 34 -2.77 -4.52 -4.30
N TYR A 35 -2.95 -3.39 -3.64
CA TYR A 35 -2.20 -2.16 -3.92
C TYR A 35 -0.68 -2.35 -3.81
N ALA A 36 -0.23 -2.99 -2.73
CA ALA A 36 1.19 -3.21 -2.46
C ALA A 36 1.81 -4.17 -3.48
N ALA A 37 1.08 -5.19 -3.93
CA ALA A 37 1.56 -6.11 -4.98
C ALA A 37 1.74 -5.40 -6.31
N GLN A 38 0.81 -4.51 -6.68
CA GLN A 38 0.93 -3.68 -7.86
C GLN A 38 2.12 -2.72 -7.74
N ARG A 39 2.29 -2.04 -6.59
CA ARG A 39 3.44 -1.16 -6.39
C ARG A 39 4.78 -1.88 -6.44
N LEU A 40 4.89 -3.01 -5.76
CA LEU A 40 6.09 -3.82 -5.79
C LEU A 40 6.45 -4.25 -7.23
N THR A 41 5.44 -4.65 -8.01
CA THR A 41 5.62 -4.99 -9.43
C THR A 41 6.18 -3.82 -10.23
N GLU A 42 5.65 -2.62 -10.06
CA GLU A 42 6.18 -1.42 -10.72
C GLU A 42 7.62 -1.11 -10.31
N TYR A 43 7.95 -1.24 -9.02
CA TYR A 43 9.32 -1.05 -8.53
C TYR A 43 10.28 -2.09 -9.11
N LEU A 44 9.92 -3.37 -9.10
CA LEU A 44 10.77 -4.42 -9.67
C LEU A 44 10.99 -4.22 -11.17
N LYS A 45 9.95 -3.87 -11.92
CA LYS A 45 10.08 -3.57 -13.36
C LYS A 45 11.02 -2.39 -13.60
N LYS A 46 10.91 -1.32 -12.80
CA LYS A 46 11.71 -0.10 -12.96
C LYS A 46 13.14 -0.21 -12.44
N ASP A 47 13.35 -0.81 -11.27
CA ASP A 47 14.64 -0.83 -10.59
C ASP A 47 15.45 -2.09 -10.84
N VAL A 48 14.80 -3.21 -11.17
CA VAL A 48 15.48 -4.49 -11.43
C VAL A 48 15.49 -4.79 -12.93
N CYS A 49 14.33 -4.83 -13.59
CA CYS A 49 14.27 -5.22 -15.00
C CYS A 49 14.80 -4.14 -15.96
N GLN A 50 14.74 -2.85 -15.61
CA GLN A 50 15.20 -1.75 -16.49
C GLN A 50 16.64 -1.28 -16.27
N LYS A 51 17.27 -1.58 -15.12
CA LYS A 51 18.65 -1.12 -14.79
C LYS A 51 19.76 -2.08 -15.22
N THR A 52 19.44 -3.16 -15.93
CA THR A 52 20.40 -4.05 -16.59
C THR A 52 20.84 -3.40 -17.93
N THR A 53 22.15 -3.41 -18.27
CA THR A 53 22.78 -2.64 -19.39
C THR A 53 23.43 -3.38 -20.62
N ASN A 54 23.45 -4.71 -20.75
CA ASN A 54 23.98 -5.49 -21.88
C ASN A 54 22.98 -6.11 -22.89
N PHE A 55 23.30 -6.12 -24.19
CA PHE A 55 22.52 -6.61 -25.37
C PHE A 55 21.80 -7.98 -25.29
N LEU A 56 22.23 -8.91 -24.44
CA LEU A 56 21.49 -10.14 -24.09
C LEU A 56 20.18 -9.84 -23.31
N GLU A 57 19.96 -8.59 -22.94
CA GLU A 57 18.90 -8.08 -22.08
C GLU A 57 17.56 -7.85 -22.70
N ASN A 58 17.41 -7.55 -23.99
CA ASN A 58 16.05 -7.30 -24.50
C ASN A 58 15.17 -8.55 -24.36
N LEU A 59 15.79 -9.73 -24.48
CA LEU A 59 15.14 -11.02 -24.28
C LEU A 59 14.91 -11.31 -22.79
N ILE A 60 15.85 -10.97 -21.92
CA ILE A 60 15.74 -11.10 -20.45
C ILE A 60 14.76 -10.07 -19.87
N LYS A 61 14.65 -8.87 -20.43
CA LYS A 61 13.80 -7.77 -19.98
C LYS A 61 12.33 -8.07 -20.25
N SER A 62 12.02 -8.56 -21.45
CA SER A 62 10.69 -9.09 -21.80
C SER A 62 10.31 -10.26 -20.88
N GLN A 63 11.24 -11.18 -20.61
CA GLN A 63 10.99 -12.29 -19.69
C GLN A 63 10.91 -11.84 -18.23
N CYS A 64 11.68 -10.84 -17.81
CA CYS A 64 11.70 -10.29 -16.45
C CYS A 64 10.36 -9.65 -16.12
N GLU A 65 9.85 -8.77 -17.00
CA GLU A 65 8.54 -8.14 -16.78
C GLU A 65 7.42 -9.20 -16.72
N THR A 66 7.46 -10.19 -17.62
CA THR A 66 6.50 -11.31 -17.65
C THR A 66 6.58 -12.15 -16.36
N LEU A 67 7.78 -12.44 -15.87
CA LEU A 67 8.00 -13.21 -14.64
C LEU A 67 7.51 -12.44 -13.41
N VAL A 68 7.74 -11.14 -13.34
CA VAL A 68 7.23 -10.29 -12.26
C VAL A 68 5.69 -10.27 -12.28
N ASP A 69 5.07 -10.13 -13.45
CA ASP A 69 3.61 -10.19 -13.59
C ASP A 69 3.04 -11.54 -13.14
N GLN A 70 3.67 -12.64 -13.53
CA GLN A 70 3.27 -13.99 -13.11
C GLN A 70 3.45 -14.24 -11.60
N ALA A 71 4.45 -13.62 -10.98
CA ALA A 71 4.69 -13.72 -9.54
C ALA A 71 3.75 -12.83 -8.72
N THR A 72 3.14 -11.81 -9.31
CA THR A 72 2.32 -10.79 -8.61
C THR A 72 1.21 -11.39 -7.73
N PRO A 73 0.42 -12.38 -8.19
CA PRO A 73 -0.61 -12.99 -7.35
C PRO A 73 -0.04 -13.69 -6.11
N GLN A 74 1.14 -14.31 -6.23
CA GLN A 74 1.82 -14.94 -5.09
C GLN A 74 2.39 -13.89 -4.13
N MET A 75 2.76 -12.71 -4.63
CA MET A 75 3.25 -11.61 -3.81
C MET A 75 2.17 -11.04 -2.87
N GLN A 76 0.89 -11.06 -3.26
CA GLN A 76 -0.21 -10.60 -2.40
C GLN A 76 -0.26 -11.37 -1.07
N GLU A 77 -0.16 -12.70 -1.12
CA GLU A 77 -0.18 -13.53 0.09
C GLU A 77 1.06 -13.29 0.97
N ILE A 78 2.23 -13.12 0.35
CA ILE A 78 3.47 -12.81 1.07
C ILE A 78 3.36 -11.43 1.73
N LEU A 79 2.80 -10.44 1.03
CA LEU A 79 2.53 -9.11 1.55
C LEU A 79 1.59 -9.18 2.75
N GLY A 80 0.51 -9.96 2.69
CA GLY A 80 -0.39 -10.12 3.83
C GLY A 80 0.29 -10.68 5.09
N ARG A 81 1.26 -11.59 4.92
CA ARG A 81 2.02 -12.16 6.04
C ARG A 81 3.17 -11.28 6.53
N SER A 82 3.67 -10.38 5.70
CA SER A 82 4.81 -9.51 5.99
C SER A 82 4.42 -8.06 6.28
N THR A 83 3.12 -7.77 6.31
CA THR A 83 2.56 -6.45 6.60
C THR A 83 2.02 -6.39 8.01
N GLU A 84 2.44 -5.38 8.76
CA GLU A 84 1.82 -4.95 10.00
C GLU A 84 0.86 -3.78 9.72
N GLN A 85 -0.41 -3.95 10.10
CA GLN A 85 -1.42 -2.89 10.02
C GLN A 85 -1.65 -2.25 11.40
N GLN A 86 -1.53 -0.93 11.46
CA GLN A 86 -1.90 -0.12 12.62
C GLN A 86 -3.13 0.72 12.26
N ASN A 87 -4.29 0.32 12.78
CA ASN A 87 -5.58 0.97 12.49
C ASN A 87 -5.88 2.07 13.52
N PHE A 88 -6.06 3.31 13.05
CA PHE A 88 -6.38 4.49 13.85
C PHE A 88 -7.83 4.96 13.65
N VAL A 89 -8.73 4.05 13.27
CA VAL A 89 -10.15 4.26 12.95
C VAL A 89 -10.35 5.02 11.64
N ILE A 90 -9.86 6.24 11.56
CA ILE A 90 -10.04 7.15 10.42
C ILE A 90 -8.96 7.02 9.34
N PHE A 91 -7.86 6.35 9.66
CA PHE A 91 -6.79 5.97 8.74
C PHE A 91 -6.07 4.73 9.28
N SER A 92 -5.25 4.11 8.45
CA SER A 92 -4.38 3.00 8.83
C SER A 92 -2.96 3.25 8.35
N ILE A 93 -1.97 2.77 9.09
CA ILE A 93 -0.58 2.70 8.64
C ILE A 93 -0.24 1.24 8.36
N TYR A 94 0.33 0.99 7.19
CA TYR A 94 0.80 -0.32 6.78
C TYR A 94 2.31 -0.28 6.67
N ARG A 95 2.98 -1.20 7.37
CA ARG A 95 4.41 -1.39 7.28
C ARG A 95 4.69 -2.78 6.78
N THR A 96 5.40 -2.88 5.69
CA THR A 96 5.72 -4.16 5.07
C THR A 96 7.23 -4.33 5.00
N ASP A 97 7.70 -5.40 5.62
CA ASP A 97 9.12 -5.81 5.58
C ASP A 97 9.25 -7.05 4.69
N LEU A 98 9.53 -6.84 3.41
CA LEU A 98 9.61 -7.90 2.42
C LEU A 98 11.01 -8.50 2.33
N LYS A 99 11.07 -9.80 2.64
CA LYS A 99 12.26 -10.64 2.45
C LYS A 99 11.94 -11.70 1.40
N LEU A 100 12.25 -11.41 0.13
CA LEU A 100 11.89 -12.29 -0.99
C LEU A 100 12.81 -13.52 -1.07
N SER A 101 14.12 -13.36 -0.88
CA SER A 101 15.11 -14.44 -0.83
C SER A 101 16.47 -13.88 -0.40
N SER A 102 17.41 -14.72 0.04
CA SER A 102 18.79 -14.31 0.39
C SER A 102 19.54 -13.61 -0.76
N LEU A 103 19.08 -13.79 -2.00
CA LEU A 103 19.66 -13.21 -3.21
C LEU A 103 18.97 -11.91 -3.67
N ILE A 104 17.80 -11.58 -3.11
CA ILE A 104 17.01 -10.42 -3.48
C ILE A 104 17.04 -9.46 -2.29
N PRO A 105 17.24 -8.15 -2.52
CA PRO A 105 17.32 -7.21 -1.41
C PRO A 105 16.03 -7.13 -0.62
N ILE A 106 16.19 -6.74 0.65
CA ILE A 106 15.08 -6.52 1.56
C ILE A 106 14.43 -5.20 1.16
N TYR A 107 13.11 -5.21 1.00
CA TYR A 107 12.35 -3.99 0.71
C TYR A 107 11.48 -3.63 1.90
N LYS A 108 11.52 -2.35 2.26
CA LYS A 108 10.63 -1.79 3.26
C LYS A 108 9.66 -0.84 2.60
N PHE A 109 8.36 -1.07 2.82
CA PHE A 109 7.30 -0.20 2.37
C PHE A 109 6.55 0.37 3.57
N GLU A 110 6.32 1.68 3.55
CA GLU A 110 5.46 2.34 4.52
C GLU A 110 4.38 3.13 3.79
N THR A 111 3.13 2.81 4.09
CA THR A 111 1.95 3.32 3.39
C THR A 111 0.92 3.80 4.39
N VAL A 112 0.30 4.95 4.11
CA VAL A 112 -0.91 5.38 4.81
C VAL A 112 -2.13 5.04 3.95
N GLY A 113 -3.14 4.43 4.55
CA GLY A 113 -4.46 4.21 3.97
C GLY A 113 -5.48 5.13 4.61
N ALA A 114 -6.22 5.91 3.82
CA ALA A 114 -7.30 6.75 4.30
C ALA A 114 -8.24 7.09 3.14
N PHE A 115 -9.54 7.22 3.41
CA PHE A 115 -10.53 7.64 2.42
C PHE A 115 -10.49 6.84 1.09
N ASN A 116 -10.42 5.52 1.16
CA ASN A 116 -10.30 4.58 0.03
C ASN A 116 -9.05 4.83 -0.84
N ASN A 117 -8.03 5.46 -0.29
CA ASN A 117 -6.78 5.76 -0.98
C ASN A 117 -5.59 5.23 -0.19
N PHE A 118 -4.53 4.88 -0.92
CA PHE A 118 -3.25 4.49 -0.37
C PHE A 118 -2.15 5.43 -0.85
N TYR A 119 -1.27 5.80 0.05
CA TYR A 119 -0.09 6.61 -0.25
C TYR A 119 1.16 6.02 0.39
N THR A 120 1.99 5.36 -0.43
CA THR A 120 3.33 4.92 -0.04
C THR A 120 4.27 6.11 0.01
N TYR A 121 4.78 6.42 1.20
CA TYR A 121 5.72 7.51 1.42
C TYR A 121 7.16 7.03 1.61
N THR A 122 7.34 5.75 1.92
CA THR A 122 8.66 5.09 2.00
C THR A 122 8.63 3.84 1.13
N ALA A 123 9.58 3.73 0.20
CA ALA A 123 9.81 2.54 -0.61
C ALA A 123 11.32 2.41 -0.83
N GLU A 124 11.98 1.79 0.15
CA GLU A 124 13.43 1.76 0.21
C GLU A 124 13.98 0.33 0.16
N LYS A 125 15.09 0.20 -0.55
CA LYS A 125 15.94 -0.99 -0.54
C LYS A 125 16.82 -0.92 0.72
N GLN A 126 16.70 -1.90 1.61
CA GLN A 126 17.61 -2.07 2.74
C GLN A 126 18.87 -2.84 2.34
#